data_AF-A0A431J3E1-F1
#
_entry.id   AF-A0A431J3E1-F1
#
_cell.length_a   1.000
_cell.length_b   1.000
_cell.length_c   1.000
_cell.angle_alpha   90.00
_cell.angle_beta   90.00
_cell.angle_gamma   90.00
#
_symmetry.space_group_name_H-M   'P 1'
#
loop_
_entity.id
_entity.type
_entity.pdbx_description
1 polymer ?
#
loop_
_entity_poly.entity_id
_entity_poly.type
_entity_poly.pdbx_seq_one_letter_code
_entity_poly.pdbx_strand_id
1 'polypeptide(L)'
;MNAEVKAKIKSHFVDINEDKFTKVKVVNCKQNFEWKGSALQNKFMITEKAYSHNLKLKLDYRHKDEIDSVFFVFTYSNTDDGYPHMSNLQLFLILDDNKTIELNDVSGLDSASQMSKVGDDYINIYIETGQLSISVSDFIQIANANKIDYSIRFGGGKLDGTFSDNELNIFKGFYNATFDEDFEVDRLSNYLNSDASKPKEAKGGGGCYIATMAYGSYEHPQVMVLRDFRDNYLAKRNWGTKFIATYYKYSPKLVEHLKNKVLINKIVRSILNLFIKTIK
;
A
#
# COMPACT_ATOMS: atom_id res chain seq x y z
N MET A 1 -4.54 -32.48 -5.08
CA MET A 1 -3.59 -31.47 -5.59
C MET A 1 -4.26 -30.11 -5.79
N ASN A 2 -5.41 -30.03 -6.48
CA ASN A 2 -6.08 -28.74 -6.74
C ASN A 2 -6.66 -28.05 -5.47
N ALA A 3 -7.23 -28.80 -4.53
CA ALA A 3 -7.83 -28.24 -3.30
C ALA A 3 -6.83 -27.51 -2.38
N GLU A 4 -5.60 -28.02 -2.24
CA GLU A 4 -4.57 -27.38 -1.41
C GLU A 4 -4.07 -26.07 -2.02
N VAL A 5 -3.91 -26.04 -3.35
CA VAL A 5 -3.55 -24.82 -4.09
C VAL A 5 -4.64 -23.76 -3.94
N LYS A 6 -5.91 -24.13 -4.13
CA LYS A 6 -7.06 -23.24 -3.92
C LYS A 6 -7.10 -22.67 -2.49
N ALA A 7 -6.89 -23.50 -1.47
CA ALA A 7 -6.84 -23.05 -0.08
C ALA A 7 -5.68 -22.08 0.18
N LYS A 8 -4.50 -22.33 -0.43
CA LYS A 8 -3.34 -21.44 -0.37
C LYS A 8 -3.63 -20.08 -1.03
N ILE A 9 -4.27 -20.07 -2.20
CA ILE A 9 -4.69 -18.84 -2.88
C ILE A 9 -5.66 -18.06 -1.99
N LYS A 10 -6.72 -18.72 -1.51
CA LYS A 10 -7.73 -18.10 -0.66
C LYS A 10 -7.11 -17.45 0.58
N SER A 11 -6.30 -18.20 1.33
CA SER A 11 -5.63 -17.69 2.53
C SER A 11 -4.64 -16.56 2.27
N HIS A 12 -4.01 -16.51 1.09
CA HIS A 12 -3.07 -15.47 0.72
C HIS A 12 -3.75 -14.13 0.41
N PHE A 13 -4.91 -14.15 -0.26
CA PHE A 13 -5.55 -12.93 -0.75
C PHE A 13 -6.60 -12.34 0.18
N VAL A 14 -7.31 -13.16 0.96
CA VAL A 14 -8.46 -12.66 1.74
C VAL A 14 -8.47 -13.11 3.20
N ASP A 15 -9.06 -12.28 4.04
CA ASP A 15 -9.64 -12.66 5.32
C ASP A 15 -11.17 -12.63 5.21
N ILE A 16 -11.83 -13.68 5.72
CA ILE A 16 -13.28 -13.83 5.65
C ILE A 16 -13.82 -13.82 7.08
N ASN A 17 -14.76 -12.94 7.34
CA ASN A 17 -15.50 -12.89 8.60
C ASN A 17 -17.00 -12.98 8.28
N GLU A 18 -17.71 -13.86 8.97
CA GLU A 18 -19.14 -14.00 8.86
C GLU A 18 -19.76 -13.85 10.25
N ASP A 19 -20.57 -12.81 10.42
CA ASP A 19 -21.23 -12.54 11.67
C ASP A 19 -22.41 -13.50 11.87
N LYS A 20 -22.34 -14.32 12.92
CA LYS A 20 -23.30 -15.40 13.17
C LYS A 20 -24.73 -14.93 13.44
N PHE A 21 -24.92 -13.66 13.82
CA PHE A 21 -26.23 -13.12 14.21
C PHE A 21 -26.87 -12.34 13.08
N THR A 22 -26.10 -11.46 12.44
CA THR A 22 -26.54 -10.60 11.35
C THR A 22 -26.45 -11.28 9.98
N LYS A 23 -25.76 -12.44 9.90
CA LYS A 23 -25.44 -13.16 8.66
C LYS A 23 -24.70 -12.31 7.62
N VAL A 24 -24.07 -11.23 8.07
CA VAL A 24 -23.25 -10.39 7.21
C VAL A 24 -21.92 -11.09 6.99
N LYS A 25 -21.61 -11.39 5.74
CA LYS A 25 -20.29 -11.89 5.35
C LYS A 25 -19.46 -10.73 4.83
N VAL A 26 -18.28 -10.53 5.41
CA VAL A 26 -17.29 -9.54 5.00
C VAL A 26 -16.04 -10.28 4.54
N VAL A 27 -15.53 -9.90 3.37
CA VAL A 27 -14.29 -10.42 2.82
C VAL A 27 -13.36 -9.24 2.57
N ASN A 28 -12.23 -9.20 3.26
CA ASN A 28 -11.25 -8.13 3.14
C ASN A 28 -10.03 -8.63 2.37
N CYS A 29 -9.55 -7.84 1.41
CA CYS A 29 -8.28 -8.13 0.76
C CYS A 29 -7.11 -7.88 1.73
N LYS A 30 -6.21 -8.85 1.84
CA LYS A 30 -4.97 -8.74 2.64
C LYS A 30 -3.94 -7.82 2.00
N GLN A 31 -4.01 -7.67 0.68
CA GLN A 31 -3.10 -6.85 -0.10
C GLN A 31 -3.75 -5.49 -0.38
N ASN A 32 -2.90 -4.50 -0.61
CA ASN A 32 -3.31 -3.13 -0.91
C ASN A 32 -2.44 -2.60 -2.04
N PHE A 33 -3.02 -1.69 -2.79
CA PHE A 33 -2.28 -0.85 -3.73
C PHE A 33 -1.82 0.39 -2.96
N GLU A 34 -0.57 0.80 -3.16
CA GLU A 34 0.03 1.88 -2.39
C GLU A 34 0.80 2.83 -3.32
N TRP A 35 0.42 4.10 -3.29
CA TRP A 35 1.18 5.19 -3.89
C TRP A 35 1.73 6.05 -2.78
N LYS A 36 3.02 6.37 -2.84
CA LYS A 36 3.69 7.16 -1.80
C LYS A 36 4.82 7.97 -2.38
N GLY A 37 5.31 8.89 -1.57
CA GLY A 37 6.49 9.66 -1.91
C GLY A 37 6.29 10.53 -3.14
N SER A 38 7.35 10.65 -3.94
CA SER A 38 7.35 11.50 -5.15
C SER A 38 6.22 11.22 -6.14
N ALA A 39 5.62 10.02 -6.12
CA ALA A 39 4.46 9.70 -6.97
C ALA A 39 3.23 10.55 -6.64
N LEU A 40 3.11 11.04 -5.40
CA LEU A 40 1.97 11.85 -4.92
C LEU A 40 2.27 13.34 -4.84
N GLN A 41 3.52 13.76 -5.07
CA GLN A 41 3.92 15.15 -4.92
C GLN A 41 3.05 16.08 -5.79
N ASN A 42 2.37 17.03 -5.14
CA ASN A 42 1.48 18.01 -5.77
C ASN A 42 0.37 17.38 -6.63
N LYS A 43 0.02 16.10 -6.42
CA LYS A 43 -1.03 15.43 -7.20
C LYS A 43 -2.43 15.76 -6.70
N PHE A 44 -2.59 15.84 -5.40
CA PHE A 44 -3.89 16.01 -4.76
C PHE A 44 -4.00 17.25 -3.90
N MET A 45 -2.88 17.64 -3.29
CA MET A 45 -2.73 18.84 -2.50
C MET A 45 -1.30 19.35 -2.65
N ILE A 46 -1.07 20.61 -2.32
CA ILE A 46 0.30 21.16 -2.25
C ILE A 46 1.09 20.33 -1.25
N THR A 47 2.25 19.88 -1.68
CA THR A 47 3.12 19.01 -0.90
C THR A 47 4.39 19.78 -0.53
N GLU A 48 4.52 20.19 0.73
CA GLU A 48 5.76 20.78 1.22
C GLU A 48 6.87 19.72 1.28
N LYS A 49 6.50 18.48 1.65
CA LYS A 49 7.44 17.34 1.77
C LYS A 49 6.99 16.19 0.90
N ALA A 50 7.69 15.92 -0.19
CA ALA A 50 7.32 14.90 -1.16
C ALA A 50 7.06 13.50 -0.56
N TYR A 51 7.61 13.21 0.62
CA TYR A 51 7.59 11.89 1.26
C TYR A 51 6.66 11.76 2.47
N SER A 52 5.85 12.78 2.77
CA SER A 52 4.88 12.74 3.88
C SER A 52 3.55 12.08 3.48
N HIS A 53 3.29 11.88 2.18
CA HIS A 53 1.99 11.46 1.66
C HIS A 53 1.94 9.99 1.28
N ASN A 54 0.78 9.37 1.54
CA ASN A 54 0.48 7.99 1.20
C ASN A 54 -1.00 7.84 0.82
N LEU A 55 -1.27 7.24 -0.34
CA LEU A 55 -2.58 6.86 -0.83
C LEU A 55 -2.64 5.34 -0.94
N LYS A 56 -3.62 4.73 -0.28
CA LYS A 56 -3.88 3.30 -0.35
C LYS A 56 -5.23 3.02 -0.98
N LEU A 57 -5.30 1.95 -1.76
CA LEU A 57 -6.56 1.34 -2.20
C LEU A 57 -6.63 -0.07 -1.62
N LYS A 58 -7.78 -0.40 -1.01
CA LYS A 58 -8.15 -1.74 -0.55
C LYS A 58 -9.41 -2.21 -1.24
N LEU A 59 -9.53 -3.53 -1.38
CA LEU A 59 -10.70 -4.20 -1.93
C LEU A 59 -11.44 -4.89 -0.78
N ASP A 60 -12.72 -4.57 -0.64
CA ASP A 60 -13.62 -5.20 0.32
C ASP A 60 -14.85 -5.74 -0.41
N TYR A 61 -15.39 -6.82 0.11
CA TYR A 61 -16.68 -7.37 -0.32
C TYR A 61 -17.56 -7.56 0.91
N ARG A 62 -18.85 -7.24 0.77
CA ARG A 62 -19.87 -7.46 1.78
C ARG A 62 -21.06 -8.13 1.14
N HIS A 63 -21.56 -9.16 1.80
CA HIS A 63 -22.83 -9.80 1.49
C HIS A 63 -23.78 -9.61 2.66
N LYS A 64 -24.94 -9.04 2.39
CA LYS A 64 -26.02 -8.89 3.37
C LYS A 64 -27.36 -8.95 2.65
N ASP A 65 -28.27 -9.78 3.17
CA ASP A 65 -29.65 -9.87 2.68
C ASP A 65 -29.74 -10.08 1.15
N GLU A 66 -28.93 -11.00 0.61
CA GLU A 66 -28.80 -11.30 -0.84
C GLU A 66 -28.20 -10.18 -1.71
N ILE A 67 -27.75 -9.09 -1.09
CA ILE A 67 -27.07 -7.99 -1.79
C ILE A 67 -25.57 -8.19 -1.67
N ASP A 68 -24.94 -8.39 -2.83
CA ASP A 68 -23.50 -8.38 -3.01
C ASP A 68 -23.02 -6.95 -3.28
N SER A 69 -22.03 -6.51 -2.50
CA SER A 69 -21.42 -5.20 -2.70
C SER A 69 -19.90 -5.33 -2.65
N VAL A 70 -19.24 -4.92 -3.73
CA VAL A 70 -17.79 -4.80 -3.78
C VAL A 70 -17.43 -3.32 -3.60
N PHE A 71 -16.37 -3.06 -2.85
CA PHE A 71 -16.00 -1.72 -2.44
C PHE A 71 -14.51 -1.48 -2.63
N PHE A 72 -14.21 -0.34 -3.22
CA PHE A 72 -12.85 0.18 -3.36
C PHE A 72 -12.66 1.24 -2.30
N VAL A 73 -11.91 0.91 -1.26
CA VAL A 73 -11.69 1.76 -0.10
C VAL A 73 -10.36 2.50 -0.28
N PHE A 74 -10.45 3.81 -0.46
CA PHE A 74 -9.30 4.69 -0.55
C PHE A 74 -8.98 5.29 0.80
N THR A 75 -7.71 5.29 1.18
CA THR A 75 -7.21 5.98 2.37
C THR A 75 -6.06 6.88 1.96
N TYR A 76 -6.23 8.19 2.07
CA TYR A 76 -5.15 9.16 1.93
C TYR A 76 -4.67 9.59 3.30
N SER A 77 -3.36 9.59 3.50
CA SER A 77 -2.75 10.04 4.75
C SER A 77 -1.53 10.91 4.51
N ASN A 78 -1.31 11.89 5.38
CA ASN A 78 -0.08 12.67 5.41
C ASN A 78 0.30 13.14 6.82
N THR A 79 1.58 13.51 6.99
CA THR A 79 2.13 13.88 8.29
C THR A 79 2.44 15.36 8.49
N ASP A 80 2.31 16.19 7.45
CA ASP A 80 2.96 17.51 7.44
C ASP A 80 2.14 18.61 6.74
N ASP A 81 1.09 18.28 5.98
CA ASP A 81 0.49 19.20 5.01
C ASP A 81 -1.02 19.45 5.25
N GLY A 82 -1.57 18.98 6.37
CA GLY A 82 -2.98 19.19 6.78
C GLY A 82 -3.95 18.13 6.26
N TYR A 83 -5.26 18.40 6.34
CA TYR A 83 -6.26 17.42 5.88
C TYR A 83 -6.28 17.31 4.34
N PRO A 84 -6.30 16.08 3.78
CA PRO A 84 -6.32 15.86 2.33
C PRO A 84 -7.54 16.43 1.59
N HIS A 85 -8.67 16.60 2.27
CA HIS A 85 -9.94 17.04 1.69
C HIS A 85 -10.33 16.26 0.42
N MET A 86 -10.45 14.93 0.57
CA MET A 86 -10.80 13.92 -0.42
C MET A 86 -12.27 14.01 -0.89
N SER A 87 -12.67 15.22 -1.29
CA SER A 87 -13.97 15.55 -1.86
C SER A 87 -14.11 15.04 -3.29
N ASN A 88 -15.32 14.72 -3.73
CA ASN A 88 -15.59 14.28 -5.12
C ASN A 88 -14.65 13.16 -5.60
N LEU A 89 -14.43 12.14 -4.76
CA LEU A 89 -13.60 10.99 -5.12
C LEU A 89 -14.18 10.30 -6.35
N GLN A 90 -13.34 10.10 -7.36
CA GLN A 90 -13.66 9.38 -8.58
C GLN A 90 -12.50 8.46 -8.97
N LEU A 91 -12.83 7.31 -9.54
CA LEU A 91 -11.88 6.40 -10.15
C LEU A 91 -12.33 6.06 -11.56
N PHE A 92 -11.43 6.23 -12.51
CA PHE A 92 -11.58 5.70 -13.87
C PHE A 92 -10.63 4.52 -14.03
N LEU A 93 -11.13 3.42 -14.55
CA LEU A 93 -10.35 2.24 -14.94
C LEU A 93 -10.57 1.99 -16.42
N ILE A 94 -9.48 1.96 -17.19
CA ILE A 94 -9.49 1.73 -18.63
C ILE A 94 -8.90 0.33 -18.86
N LEU A 95 -9.75 -0.58 -19.34
CA LEU A 95 -9.42 -1.99 -19.55
C LEU A 95 -8.85 -2.23 -20.96
N ASP A 96 -8.46 -3.48 -21.25
CA ASP A 96 -7.78 -3.92 -22.48
C ASP A 96 -8.45 -3.47 -23.80
N ASP A 97 -9.79 -3.44 -23.82
CA ASP A 97 -10.62 -3.10 -24.97
C ASP A 97 -10.95 -1.59 -25.03
N ASN A 98 -10.22 -0.76 -24.26
CA ASN A 98 -10.51 0.64 -23.98
C ASN A 98 -11.88 0.88 -23.32
N LYS A 99 -12.53 -0.17 -22.80
CA LYS A 99 -13.72 0.01 -21.98
C LYS A 99 -13.33 0.76 -20.70
N THR A 100 -14.08 1.80 -20.40
CA THR A 100 -13.88 2.60 -19.20
C THR A 100 -14.96 2.27 -18.17
N ILE A 101 -14.53 1.89 -16.97
CA ILE A 101 -15.37 1.82 -15.78
C ILE A 101 -15.13 3.12 -14.99
N GLU A 102 -16.19 3.90 -14.81
CA GLU A 102 -16.17 5.09 -13.96
C GLU A 102 -16.89 4.79 -12.65
N LEU A 103 -16.21 5.04 -11.54
CA LEU A 103 -16.76 4.94 -10.19
C LEU A 103 -16.74 6.34 -9.55
N ASN A 104 -17.91 6.86 -9.20
CA ASN A 104 -18.07 8.19 -8.61
C ASN A 104 -19.11 8.24 -7.48
N ASP A 105 -19.75 7.11 -7.17
CA ASP A 105 -20.68 6.97 -6.05
C ASP A 105 -19.91 6.75 -4.75
N VAL A 106 -19.62 7.86 -4.07
CA VAL A 106 -18.88 7.87 -2.81
C VAL A 106 -19.84 7.57 -1.66
N SER A 107 -19.68 6.39 -1.05
CA SER A 107 -20.34 6.04 0.21
C SER A 107 -19.33 6.13 1.36
N GLY A 108 -19.76 6.53 2.56
CA GLY A 108 -18.93 6.47 3.77
C GLY A 108 -17.63 7.28 3.71
N LEU A 109 -17.73 8.60 3.61
CA LEU A 109 -16.60 9.51 3.87
C LEU A 109 -16.37 9.61 5.38
N ASP A 110 -15.15 9.29 5.82
CA ASP A 110 -14.72 9.45 7.21
C ASP A 110 -13.38 10.19 7.26
N SER A 111 -13.26 11.10 8.22
CA SER A 111 -12.08 11.95 8.43
C SER A 111 -11.58 11.75 9.86
N ALA A 112 -10.33 11.37 9.99
CA ALA A 112 -9.69 11.17 11.28
C ALA A 112 -8.34 11.89 11.35
N SER A 113 -8.00 12.40 12.53
CA SER A 113 -6.63 12.78 12.87
C SER A 113 -6.14 11.93 14.03
N GLN A 114 -4.89 11.50 13.94
CA GLN A 114 -4.24 10.75 15.00
C GLN A 114 -2.91 11.41 15.32
N MET A 115 -2.66 11.66 16.60
CA MET A 115 -1.37 12.17 17.07
C MET A 115 -0.49 10.97 17.43
N SER A 116 0.64 10.84 16.75
CA SER A 116 1.59 9.75 16.98
C SER A 116 2.84 10.29 17.68
N LYS A 117 3.22 9.66 18.80
CA LYS A 117 4.46 9.99 19.52
C LYS A 117 5.64 9.32 18.84
N VAL A 118 6.61 10.12 18.44
CA VAL A 118 7.73 9.73 17.58
C VAL A 118 9.03 10.11 18.31
N GLY A 119 9.39 9.29 19.30
CA GLY A 119 10.46 9.59 20.26
C GLY A 119 10.07 10.71 21.22
N ASP A 120 10.79 11.85 21.19
CA ASP A 120 10.48 13.02 22.03
C ASP A 120 9.55 14.03 21.31
N ASP A 121 9.31 13.85 20.00
CA ASP A 121 8.46 14.70 19.17
C ASP A 121 7.07 14.09 18.96
N TYR A 122 6.08 14.94 18.68
CA TYR A 122 4.74 14.52 18.24
C TYR A 122 4.57 14.84 16.76
N ILE A 123 4.06 13.88 15.99
CA ILE A 123 3.69 14.06 14.59
C ILE A 123 2.18 13.87 14.47
N ASN A 124 1.52 14.83 13.84
CA ASN A 124 0.11 14.69 13.48
C ASN A 124 0.01 13.88 12.18
N ILE A 125 -0.83 12.86 12.18
CA ILE A 125 -1.17 12.10 11.00
C ILE A 125 -2.61 12.45 10.65
N TYR A 126 -2.80 13.06 9.49
CA TYR A 126 -4.10 13.36 8.92
C TYR A 126 -4.49 12.20 8.01
N ILE A 127 -5.70 11.66 8.20
CA ILE A 127 -6.19 10.50 7.46
C ILE A 127 -7.60 10.80 6.98
N GLU A 128 -7.84 10.59 5.69
CA GLU A 128 -9.18 10.60 5.12
C GLU A 128 -9.43 9.30 4.38
N THR A 129 -10.63 8.75 4.56
CA THR A 129 -11.08 7.53 3.91
C THR A 129 -12.35 7.80 3.14
N GLY A 130 -12.42 7.27 1.92
CA GLY A 130 -13.62 7.30 1.10
C GLY A 130 -13.74 5.99 0.34
N GLN A 131 -14.98 5.59 0.08
CA GLN A 131 -15.28 4.28 -0.47
C GLN A 131 -16.14 4.44 -1.73
N LEU A 132 -15.71 3.78 -2.81
CA LEU A 132 -16.46 3.70 -4.05
C LEU A 132 -17.13 2.33 -4.14
N SER A 133 -18.43 2.32 -4.39
CA SER A 133 -19.15 1.08 -4.68
C SER A 133 -18.89 0.62 -6.11
N ILE A 134 -18.77 -0.68 -6.31
CA ILE A 134 -18.62 -1.29 -7.63
C ILE A 134 -19.54 -2.51 -7.76
N SER A 135 -20.19 -2.62 -8.91
CA SER A 135 -21.03 -3.77 -9.24
C SER A 135 -20.17 -5.04 -9.39
N VAL A 136 -20.73 -6.21 -9.04
CA VAL A 136 -20.04 -7.49 -9.25
C VAL A 136 -19.71 -7.70 -10.73
N SER A 137 -20.59 -7.27 -11.65
CA SER A 137 -20.36 -7.35 -13.10
C SER A 137 -19.18 -6.51 -13.59
N ASP A 138 -18.96 -5.32 -13.02
CA ASP A 138 -17.80 -4.51 -13.36
C ASP A 138 -16.54 -5.06 -12.72
N PHE A 139 -16.64 -5.58 -11.49
CA PHE A 139 -15.51 -6.23 -10.84
C PHE A 139 -15.06 -7.49 -11.58
N ILE A 140 -15.96 -8.27 -12.17
CA ILE A 140 -15.63 -9.40 -13.05
C ILE A 140 -14.77 -8.93 -14.23
N GLN A 141 -15.09 -7.80 -14.84
CA GLN A 141 -14.32 -7.28 -15.98
C GLN A 141 -12.92 -6.83 -15.55
N ILE A 142 -12.81 -6.15 -14.41
CA ILE A 142 -11.53 -5.80 -13.79
C ILE A 142 -10.70 -7.07 -13.52
N ALA A 143 -11.32 -8.09 -12.94
CA ALA A 143 -10.66 -9.36 -12.67
C ALA A 143 -10.21 -10.07 -13.95
N ASN A 144 -10.89 -9.91 -15.09
CA ASN A 144 -10.49 -10.52 -16.36
C ASN A 144 -9.46 -9.71 -17.14
N ALA A 145 -9.32 -8.41 -16.90
CA ALA A 145 -8.41 -7.55 -17.66
C ALA A 145 -6.92 -7.94 -17.49
N ASN A 146 -6.17 -7.91 -18.58
CA ASN A 146 -4.73 -8.16 -18.64
C ASN A 146 -3.90 -6.88 -18.50
N LYS A 147 -4.52 -5.72 -18.72
CA LYS A 147 -3.98 -4.39 -18.49
C LYS A 147 -5.10 -3.49 -17.97
N ILE A 148 -4.76 -2.67 -16.98
CA ILE A 148 -5.68 -1.67 -16.44
C ILE A 148 -4.91 -0.37 -16.24
N ASP A 149 -5.25 0.64 -17.05
CA ASP A 149 -4.84 2.01 -16.80
C ASP A 149 -5.86 2.66 -15.85
N TYR A 150 -5.40 3.55 -14.96
CA TYR A 150 -6.27 4.19 -13.98
C TYR A 150 -6.09 5.71 -13.94
N SER A 151 -7.14 6.40 -13.52
CA SER A 151 -7.14 7.81 -13.15
C SER A 151 -7.90 7.98 -11.84
N ILE A 152 -7.18 8.26 -10.76
CA ILE A 152 -7.76 8.54 -9.43
C ILE A 152 -7.88 10.05 -9.29
N ARG A 153 -9.05 10.55 -8.90
CA ARG A 153 -9.33 11.98 -8.77
C ARG A 153 -10.06 12.27 -7.48
N PHE A 154 -9.72 13.37 -6.84
CA PHE A 154 -10.50 13.97 -5.76
C PHE A 154 -10.04 15.40 -5.54
N GLY A 155 -10.91 16.26 -5.02
CA GLY A 155 -10.69 17.69 -4.94
C GLY A 155 -10.40 18.27 -6.33
N GLY A 156 -9.30 19.01 -6.46
CA GLY A 156 -8.75 19.45 -7.75
C GLY A 156 -7.64 18.56 -8.30
N GLY A 157 -7.38 17.42 -7.65
CA GLY A 157 -6.22 16.58 -7.87
C GLY A 157 -6.45 15.37 -8.78
N LYS A 158 -5.35 14.83 -9.30
CA LYS A 158 -5.36 13.63 -10.15
C LYS A 158 -4.06 12.83 -10.05
N LEU A 159 -4.20 11.51 -10.05
CA LEU A 159 -3.12 10.55 -10.23
C LEU A 159 -3.49 9.56 -11.34
N ASP A 160 -2.70 9.54 -12.39
CA ASP A 160 -2.83 8.56 -13.48
C ASP A 160 -1.70 7.53 -13.42
N GLY A 161 -1.96 6.33 -13.92
CA GLY A 161 -0.96 5.29 -14.05
C GLY A 161 -1.51 3.99 -14.63
N THR A 162 -0.73 2.93 -14.50
CA THR A 162 -1.08 1.58 -14.97
C THR A 162 -0.75 0.60 -13.87
N PHE A 163 -1.67 -0.31 -13.57
CA PHE A 163 -1.39 -1.38 -12.62
C PHE A 163 -0.36 -2.36 -13.18
N SER A 164 0.63 -2.71 -12.37
CA SER A 164 1.61 -3.74 -12.70
C SER A 164 1.01 -5.16 -12.69
N ASP A 165 1.68 -6.14 -13.29
CA ASP A 165 1.24 -7.54 -13.26
C ASP A 165 0.99 -8.09 -11.85
N ASN A 166 1.81 -7.68 -10.88
CA ASN A 166 1.63 -8.06 -9.47
C ASN A 166 0.35 -7.46 -8.89
N GLU A 167 0.04 -6.22 -9.23
CA GLU A 167 -1.18 -5.53 -8.80
C GLU A 167 -2.42 -6.11 -9.50
N LEU A 168 -2.31 -6.51 -10.77
CA LEU A 168 -3.37 -7.25 -11.46
C LEU A 168 -3.67 -8.59 -10.78
N ASN A 169 -2.64 -9.27 -10.24
CA ASN A 169 -2.85 -10.49 -9.46
C ASN A 169 -3.60 -10.24 -8.14
N ILE A 170 -3.60 -9.01 -7.60
CA ILE A 170 -4.42 -8.66 -6.42
C ILE A 170 -5.90 -8.70 -6.79
N PHE A 171 -6.31 -8.07 -7.90
CA PHE A 171 -7.70 -8.12 -8.37
C PHE A 171 -8.14 -9.56 -8.67
N LYS A 172 -7.30 -10.31 -9.39
CA LYS A 172 -7.57 -11.71 -9.76
C LYS A 172 -7.65 -12.63 -8.56
N GLY A 173 -6.70 -12.51 -7.63
CA GLY A 173 -6.64 -13.30 -6.41
C GLY A 173 -7.81 -12.99 -5.47
N PHE A 174 -8.20 -11.71 -5.37
CA PHE A 174 -9.40 -11.33 -4.62
C PHE A 174 -10.67 -11.90 -5.26
N TYR A 175 -10.82 -11.81 -6.58
CA TYR A 175 -11.97 -12.40 -7.28
C TYR A 175 -12.02 -13.92 -7.10
N ASN A 176 -10.90 -14.62 -7.31
CA ASN A 176 -10.80 -16.06 -7.12
C ASN A 176 -11.22 -16.48 -5.70
N ALA A 177 -10.63 -15.83 -4.70
CA ALA A 177 -10.84 -16.20 -3.32
C ALA A 177 -12.25 -15.87 -2.78
N THR A 178 -12.95 -14.93 -3.43
CA THR A 178 -14.25 -14.41 -2.99
C THR A 178 -15.42 -15.02 -3.75
N PHE A 179 -15.29 -15.18 -5.07
CA PHE A 179 -16.42 -15.50 -5.97
C PHE A 179 -16.24 -16.82 -6.73
N ASP A 180 -15.04 -17.13 -7.22
CA ASP A 180 -14.79 -18.29 -8.08
C ASP A 180 -13.41 -18.91 -7.83
N GLU A 181 -13.38 -19.98 -7.02
CA GLU A 181 -12.13 -20.65 -6.65
C GLU A 181 -11.40 -21.34 -7.81
N ASP A 182 -12.04 -21.51 -8.97
CA ASP A 182 -11.44 -22.09 -10.18
C ASP A 182 -10.86 -21.02 -11.13
N PHE A 183 -11.12 -19.74 -10.87
CA PHE A 183 -10.63 -18.63 -11.69
C PHE A 183 -9.11 -18.48 -11.63
N GLU A 184 -8.41 -18.57 -12.77
CA GLU A 184 -6.97 -18.25 -12.89
C GLU A 184 -6.05 -19.00 -11.90
N VAL A 185 -6.42 -20.23 -11.50
CA VAL A 185 -5.70 -21.02 -10.48
C VAL A 185 -4.22 -21.22 -10.83
N ASP A 186 -3.91 -21.55 -12.09
CA ASP A 186 -2.53 -21.79 -12.53
C ASP A 186 -1.69 -20.51 -12.47
N ARG A 187 -2.24 -19.39 -12.94
CA ARG A 187 -1.59 -18.08 -12.86
C ARG A 187 -1.31 -17.68 -11.42
N LEU A 188 -2.31 -17.78 -10.56
CA LEU A 188 -2.18 -17.40 -9.14
C LEU A 188 -1.24 -18.35 -8.39
N SER A 189 -1.28 -19.65 -8.67
CA SER A 189 -0.32 -20.62 -8.12
C SER A 189 1.12 -20.26 -8.50
N ASN A 190 1.36 -19.95 -9.78
CA ASN A 190 2.68 -19.50 -10.25
C ASN A 190 3.12 -18.19 -9.60
N TYR A 191 2.22 -17.23 -9.44
CA TYR A 191 2.50 -15.99 -8.70
C TYR A 191 2.95 -16.30 -7.27
N LEU A 192 2.22 -17.13 -6.53
CA LEU A 192 2.57 -17.51 -5.15
C LEU A 192 3.88 -18.29 -5.06
N ASN A 193 4.20 -19.11 -6.06
CA ASN A 193 5.44 -19.89 -6.09
C ASN A 193 6.64 -19.03 -6.49
N SER A 194 6.47 -18.09 -7.43
CA SER A 194 7.49 -17.08 -7.75
C SER A 194 7.79 -16.19 -6.55
N ASP A 195 6.77 -15.90 -5.76
CA ASP A 195 6.91 -15.16 -4.51
C ASP A 195 7.63 -15.95 -3.42
N ALA A 196 7.35 -17.26 -3.33
CA ALA A 196 8.00 -18.17 -2.38
C ALA A 196 9.44 -18.59 -2.76
N SER A 197 9.79 -18.51 -4.05
CA SER A 197 11.11 -18.90 -4.61
C SER A 197 12.11 -17.75 -4.70
N LYS A 198 11.66 -16.51 -4.54
CA LYS A 198 12.56 -15.49 -4.00
C LYS A 198 13.04 -16.03 -2.65
N PRO A 199 14.34 -15.95 -2.29
CA PRO A 199 14.70 -16.10 -0.90
C PRO A 199 13.73 -15.24 -0.08
N LYS A 200 13.43 -15.63 1.16
CA LYS A 200 12.80 -14.73 2.15
C LYS A 200 13.72 -13.52 2.40
N GLU A 201 14.06 -12.75 1.38
CA GLU A 201 14.06 -11.31 1.48
C GLU A 201 12.64 -10.97 1.87
N ALA A 202 12.49 -10.51 3.11
CA ALA A 202 11.26 -9.97 3.64
C ALA A 202 10.52 -9.19 2.53
N LYS A 203 9.39 -9.73 2.05
CA LYS A 203 8.41 -8.92 1.35
C LYS A 203 7.98 -7.84 2.33
N GLY A 204 8.51 -6.66 2.08
CA GLY A 204 8.67 -5.56 3.01
C GLY A 204 9.97 -4.87 2.63
N GLY A 205 9.92 -4.09 1.56
CA GLY A 205 11.08 -3.49 0.88
C GLY A 205 12.15 -3.09 1.87
N GLY A 206 13.36 -3.64 1.69
CA GLY A 206 14.28 -3.92 2.78
C GLY A 206 14.33 -2.84 3.86
N GLY A 207 14.38 -3.24 5.13
CA GLY A 207 14.44 -2.25 6.21
C GLY A 207 15.65 -1.36 6.07
N CYS A 208 15.48 -0.06 6.37
CA CYS A 208 16.60 0.74 6.79
C CYS A 208 16.97 0.30 8.22
N TYR A 209 17.68 -0.82 8.38
CA TYR A 209 18.08 -1.40 9.68
C TYR A 209 18.58 -0.37 10.69
N ILE A 210 19.49 0.51 10.27
CA ILE A 210 20.07 1.55 11.14
C ILE A 210 19.00 2.58 11.53
N ALA A 211 18.14 2.97 10.59
CA ALA A 211 17.08 3.94 10.85
C ALA A 211 15.99 3.32 11.75
N THR A 212 15.53 2.11 11.46
CA THR A 212 14.57 1.37 12.29
C THR A 212 15.10 1.17 13.71
N MET A 213 16.39 0.88 13.88
CA MET A 213 17.02 0.81 15.19
C MET A 213 17.04 2.17 15.90
N ALA A 214 17.38 3.25 15.19
CA ALA A 214 17.46 4.59 15.78
C ALA A 214 16.09 5.20 16.12
N TYR A 215 15.06 4.86 15.34
CA TYR A 215 13.71 5.40 15.43
C TYR A 215 12.70 4.46 16.11
N GLY A 216 13.08 3.22 16.36
CA GLY A 216 12.31 2.25 17.13
C GLY A 216 11.14 1.58 16.39
N SER A 217 10.76 2.05 15.20
CA SER A 217 9.70 1.43 14.40
C SER A 217 10.04 1.47 12.90
N TYR A 218 9.64 0.43 12.19
CA TYR A 218 9.78 0.32 10.74
C TYR A 218 8.79 1.23 9.98
N GLU A 219 7.62 1.48 10.58
CA GLU A 219 6.56 2.38 10.10
C GLU A 219 6.78 3.83 10.55
N HIS A 220 7.94 4.13 11.14
CA HIS A 220 8.24 5.46 11.62
C HIS A 220 8.35 6.46 10.44
N PRO A 221 7.73 7.65 10.48
CA PRO A 221 7.73 8.60 9.36
C PRO A 221 9.12 8.91 8.80
N GLN A 222 10.10 9.12 9.67
CA GLN A 222 11.50 9.34 9.26
C GLN A 222 12.16 8.12 8.60
N VAL A 223 11.78 6.90 8.98
CA VAL A 223 12.23 5.67 8.31
C VAL A 223 11.59 5.56 6.93
N MET A 224 10.31 5.93 6.79
CA MET A 224 9.63 5.97 5.49
C MET A 224 10.31 6.95 4.53
N VAL A 225 10.66 8.15 4.98
CA VAL A 225 11.41 9.15 4.17
C VAL A 225 12.75 8.57 3.66
N LEU A 226 13.52 7.92 4.54
CA LEU A 226 14.81 7.33 4.16
C LEU A 226 14.67 6.14 3.20
N ARG A 227 13.63 5.33 3.38
CA ARG A 227 13.30 4.21 2.47
C ARG A 227 12.90 4.72 1.10
N ASP A 228 12.10 5.79 1.05
CA ASP A 228 11.70 6.36 -0.22
C ASP A 228 12.88 7.03 -0.94
N PHE A 229 13.76 7.77 -0.24
CA PHE A 229 15.01 8.27 -0.82
C PHE A 229 15.88 7.14 -1.39
N ARG A 230 15.95 6.01 -0.69
CA ARG A 230 16.65 4.82 -1.19
C ARG A 230 16.02 4.31 -2.49
N ASP A 231 14.72 4.12 -2.49
CA ASP A 231 14.01 3.46 -3.60
C ASP A 231 13.88 4.39 -4.82
N ASN A 232 13.66 5.68 -4.61
CA ASN A 232 13.38 6.63 -5.68
C ASN A 232 14.56 7.47 -6.13
N TYR A 233 15.60 7.65 -5.31
CA TYR A 233 16.81 8.40 -5.68
C TYR A 233 18.04 7.50 -5.83
N LEU A 234 18.36 6.68 -4.82
CA LEU A 234 19.57 5.84 -4.86
C LEU A 234 19.45 4.68 -5.85
N ALA A 235 18.31 3.98 -5.88
CA ALA A 235 18.14 2.81 -6.75
C ALA A 235 18.17 3.18 -8.25
N LYS A 236 17.88 4.44 -8.61
CA LYS A 236 17.96 4.95 -9.98
C LYS A 236 19.39 5.30 -10.43
N ARG A 237 20.40 5.17 -9.57
CA ARG A 237 21.80 5.55 -9.85
C ARG A 237 22.74 4.37 -9.66
N ASN A 238 23.67 4.18 -10.60
CA ASN A 238 24.64 3.07 -10.57
C ASN A 238 25.52 3.04 -9.30
N TRP A 239 25.81 4.20 -8.71
CA TRP A 239 26.51 4.27 -7.43
C TRP A 239 25.58 4.02 -6.24
N GLY A 240 24.31 4.41 -6.36
CA GLY A 240 23.31 4.25 -5.32
C GLY A 240 22.92 2.79 -5.12
N THR A 241 22.83 1.99 -6.20
CA THR A 241 22.63 0.54 -6.10
C THR A 241 23.78 -0.16 -5.37
N LYS A 242 25.03 0.23 -5.62
CA LYS A 242 26.22 -0.27 -4.88
C LYS A 242 26.20 0.15 -3.40
N PHE A 243 25.79 1.38 -3.12
CA PHE A 243 25.61 1.86 -1.75
C PHE A 243 24.55 1.04 -1.01
N ILE A 244 23.40 0.80 -1.65
CA ILE A 244 22.31 -0.01 -1.11
C ILE A 244 22.80 -1.43 -0.79
N ALA A 245 23.48 -2.09 -1.75
CA ALA A 245 24.01 -3.44 -1.53
C ALA A 245 25.00 -3.50 -0.36
N THR A 246 25.88 -2.50 -0.25
CA THR A 246 26.84 -2.38 0.85
C THR A 246 26.12 -2.17 2.18
N TYR A 247 25.13 -1.27 2.20
CA TYR A 247 24.30 -1.02 3.37
C TYR A 247 23.69 -2.33 3.90
N TYR A 248 22.99 -3.08 3.05
CA TYR A 248 22.34 -4.34 3.43
C TYR A 248 23.32 -5.43 3.89
N LYS A 249 24.54 -5.44 3.34
CA LYS A 249 25.56 -6.42 3.72
C LYS A 249 26.09 -6.20 5.13
N TYR A 250 26.24 -4.96 5.57
CA TYR A 250 26.93 -4.63 6.84
C TYR A 250 25.97 -4.15 7.94
N SER A 251 24.85 -3.52 7.58
CA SER A 251 23.93 -2.90 8.54
C SER A 251 23.33 -3.87 9.57
N PRO A 252 22.96 -5.14 9.25
CA PRO A 252 22.35 -6.03 10.24
C PRO A 252 23.31 -6.33 11.40
N LYS A 253 24.57 -6.66 11.08
CA LYS A 253 25.61 -6.91 12.09
C LYS A 253 25.89 -5.65 12.90
N LEU A 254 25.96 -4.49 12.26
CA LEU A 254 26.17 -3.23 12.97
C LEU A 254 25.04 -2.95 13.97
N VAL A 255 23.79 -3.11 13.55
CA VAL A 255 22.61 -2.88 14.40
C VAL A 255 22.58 -3.83 15.60
N GLU A 256 22.98 -5.09 15.43
CA GLU A 256 23.06 -6.04 16.53
C GLU A 256 24.00 -5.58 17.67
N HIS A 257 25.11 -4.93 17.31
CA HIS A 257 26.08 -4.39 18.26
C HIS A 257 25.66 -3.03 18.86
N LEU A 258 24.78 -2.30 18.18
CA LEU A 258 24.37 -0.94 18.55
C LEU A 258 23.03 -0.87 19.28
N LYS A 259 22.11 -1.83 19.08
CA LYS A 259 20.73 -1.78 19.57
C LYS A 259 20.59 -1.51 21.07
N ASN A 260 21.55 -1.96 21.88
CA ASN A 260 21.53 -1.81 23.35
C ASN A 260 22.25 -0.54 23.86
N LYS A 261 22.75 0.33 22.98
CA LYS A 261 23.54 1.51 23.33
C LYS A 261 22.75 2.80 23.12
N VAL A 262 22.02 3.22 24.16
CA VAL A 262 21.13 4.40 24.14
C VAL A 262 21.82 5.67 23.62
N LEU A 263 23.06 5.94 24.04
CA LEU A 263 23.80 7.14 23.62
C LEU A 263 24.11 7.13 22.11
N ILE A 264 24.47 5.96 21.56
CA ILE A 264 24.80 5.83 20.13
C ILE A 264 23.53 5.96 19.30
N ASN A 265 22.42 5.37 19.74
CA ASN A 265 21.13 5.50 19.05
C ASN A 265 20.70 6.98 18.96
N LYS A 266 20.91 7.77 20.02
CA LYS A 266 20.67 9.23 20.00
C LYS A 266 21.56 9.96 19.00
N ILE A 267 22.85 9.62 18.92
CA ILE A 267 23.77 10.23 17.95
C ILE A 267 23.37 9.87 16.51
N VAL A 268 23.13 8.58 16.24
CA VAL A 268 22.68 8.10 14.93
C VAL A 268 21.38 8.79 14.54
N ARG A 269 20.42 8.90 15.46
CA ARG A 269 19.17 9.61 15.25
C ARG A 269 19.39 11.08 14.91
N SER A 270 20.31 11.76 15.59
CA SER A 270 20.65 13.16 15.31
C SER A 270 21.23 13.34 13.89
N ILE A 271 22.16 12.46 13.49
CA ILE A 271 22.74 12.47 12.14
C ILE A 271 21.67 12.20 11.08
N LEU A 272 20.83 11.18 11.29
CA LEU A 272 19.73 10.87 10.38
C LEU A 272 18.72 12.02 10.31
N ASN A 273 18.41 12.70 11.41
CA ASN A 273 17.54 13.87 11.41
C ASN A 273 18.13 15.00 10.56
N LEU A 274 19.45 15.26 10.66
CA LEU A 274 20.13 16.28 9.88
C LEU A 274 20.18 15.93 8.39
N PHE A 275 20.41 14.65 8.08
CA PHE A 275 20.33 14.14 6.72
C PHE A 275 18.91 14.25 6.15
N ILE A 276 17.90 13.89 6.95
CA ILE A 276 16.48 14.02 6.57
C ILE A 276 16.14 15.49 6.29
N LYS A 277 16.65 16.45 7.08
CA LYS A 277 16.47 17.89 6.83
C LYS A 277 17.14 18.40 5.55
N THR A 278 18.09 17.66 4.97
CA THR A 278 18.77 18.02 3.73
C THR A 278 18.15 17.37 2.50
N ILE A 279 17.41 16.26 2.67
CA ILE A 279 16.66 15.58 1.60
C ILE A 279 15.15 15.90 1.62
N LYS A 280 14.63 16.38 2.74
CA LYS A 280 13.37 17.16 2.83
C LYS A 280 13.65 18.56 2.32
#